data_AF-A0A9P4IWK0-F1
#
_entry.id   AF-A0A9P4IWK0-F1
#
_cell.length_a   1.000
_cell.length_b   1.000
_cell.length_c   1.000
_cell.angle_alpha   90.00
_cell.angle_beta   90.00
_cell.angle_gamma   90.00
#
_symmetry.space_group_name_H-M   'P 1'
#
loop_
_entity.id
_entity.type
_entity.pdbx_description
1 polymer ?
#
loop_
_entity_poly.entity_id
_entity_poly.type
_entity_poly.pdbx_seq_one_letter_code
_entity_poly.pdbx_strand_id
1 'polypeptide(L)'
;MHHYSLLLGLVLHLLSPHPGNIAIAQGTSTNQTQPDGDLADFGQPIQILGLMQRTDQDFKDGLALDLFSPKNRSLVVQKNSQPLPGNFVSGTTGEPFTALSPYSYVVKMNETAKDLIAKIELPFDSEQLKKQGVDPASTYVGKLAQDGKSWVVSGLQRNVHMTEKQDWNHRNDFNGW
;
A
#
# COMPACT_ATOMS: atom_id res chain seq x y z
N MET A 1 18.81 5.98 -23.30
CA MET A 1 17.60 6.34 -22.54
C MET A 1 17.47 5.34 -21.40
N HIS A 2 17.61 5.77 -20.14
CA HIS A 2 17.48 4.88 -18.99
C HIS A 2 16.04 4.94 -18.46
N HIS A 3 15.27 3.89 -18.70
CA HIS A 3 13.97 3.70 -18.06
C HIS A 3 14.21 3.20 -16.63
N TYR A 4 13.76 3.96 -15.63
CA TYR A 4 13.85 3.55 -14.24
C TYR A 4 12.61 2.73 -13.88
N SER A 5 12.82 1.48 -13.46
CA SER A 5 11.79 0.66 -12.85
C SER A 5 12.01 0.71 -11.34
N LEU A 6 11.03 1.22 -10.60
CA LEU A 6 11.07 1.20 -9.15
C LEU A 6 10.24 0.02 -8.68
N LEU A 7 10.88 -0.90 -7.96
CA LEU A 7 10.15 -1.94 -7.26
C LEU A 7 9.66 -1.35 -5.94
N LEU A 8 8.36 -1.13 -5.87
CA LEU A 8 7.66 -0.45 -4.78
C LEU A 8 6.92 -1.50 -3.96
N GLY A 9 7.14 -1.47 -2.66
CA GLY A 9 6.23 -2.07 -1.69
C GLY A 9 6.19 -3.58 -1.69
N LEU A 10 6.78 -4.16 -0.66
CA LEU A 10 6.35 -5.44 -0.11
C LEU A 10 5.92 -5.16 1.32
N VAL A 11 4.74 -5.64 1.75
CA VAL A 11 4.34 -5.53 3.15
C VAL A 11 5.15 -6.56 3.94
N LEU A 12 5.89 -6.07 4.93
CA LEU A 12 6.73 -6.87 5.82
C LEU A 12 6.24 -6.75 7.26
N HIS A 13 6.51 -7.77 8.07
CA HIS A 13 6.29 -7.73 9.51
C HIS A 13 7.60 -8.00 10.26
N LEU A 14 7.82 -7.25 11.34
CA LEU A 14 8.94 -7.45 12.25
C LEU A 14 8.64 -8.62 13.19
N LEU A 15 9.44 -9.68 13.18
CA LEU A 15 9.24 -10.83 14.05
C LEU A 15 9.42 -10.42 15.51
N SER A 16 8.36 -10.58 16.32
CA SER A 16 8.41 -10.47 17.78
C SER A 16 8.29 -11.88 18.38
N PRO A 17 9.06 -12.26 19.41
CA PRO A 17 8.93 -13.57 20.02
C PRO A 17 7.71 -13.62 20.96
N HIS A 18 6.58 -14.21 20.54
CA HIS A 18 5.50 -14.64 21.46
C HIS A 18 4.80 -15.95 21.02
N PRO A 19 4.40 -16.82 21.96
CA PRO A 19 3.71 -18.10 21.70
C PRO A 19 2.18 -18.02 21.79
N GLY A 20 1.45 -18.83 21.00
CA GLY A 20 0.06 -19.26 21.29
C GLY A 20 -0.98 -19.09 20.15
N ASN A 21 -1.85 -20.11 19.97
CA ASN A 21 -2.76 -20.34 18.83
C ASN A 21 -4.27 -19.98 19.05
N ILE A 22 -5.04 -19.99 17.93
CA ILE A 22 -6.48 -20.36 17.66
C ILE A 22 -7.56 -19.25 17.45
N ALA A 23 -8.39 -19.49 16.41
CA ALA A 23 -9.51 -18.83 15.68
C ALA A 23 -10.80 -18.40 16.49
N ILE A 24 -11.94 -17.83 16.00
CA ILE A 24 -12.77 -17.83 14.73
C ILE A 24 -13.80 -16.64 14.70
N ALA A 25 -14.28 -16.22 13.49
CA ALA A 25 -15.61 -15.61 13.07
C ALA A 25 -16.04 -14.17 13.53
N GLN A 26 -16.86 -13.32 12.86
CA GLN A 26 -17.56 -13.15 11.55
C GLN A 26 -18.16 -11.70 11.49
N GLY A 27 -18.30 -11.07 10.29
CA GLY A 27 -19.46 -10.18 9.96
C GLY A 27 -19.30 -8.69 9.56
N THR A 28 -19.26 -8.41 8.23
CA THR A 28 -20.08 -7.47 7.39
C THR A 28 -20.43 -6.04 7.90
N SER A 29 -20.35 -4.89 7.18
CA SER A 29 -20.85 -4.53 5.83
C SER A 29 -20.43 -3.10 5.35
N THR A 30 -20.49 -2.90 4.02
CA THR A 30 -20.67 -1.74 3.07
C THR A 30 -21.05 -0.32 3.62
N ASN A 31 -21.00 0.86 2.93
CA ASN A 31 -20.98 1.27 1.51
C ASN A 31 -20.64 2.79 1.29
N GLN A 32 -19.91 3.14 0.20
CA GLN A 32 -19.96 4.26 -0.81
C GLN A 32 -19.99 5.78 -0.43
N THR A 33 -19.35 6.73 -1.16
CA THR A 33 -19.61 7.08 -2.60
C THR A 33 -18.61 8.10 -3.23
N GLN A 34 -18.10 7.85 -4.44
CA GLN A 34 -18.22 8.68 -5.69
C GLN A 34 -17.74 7.86 -6.91
N PRO A 35 -18.21 8.13 -8.15
CA PRO A 35 -18.45 7.11 -9.17
C PRO A 35 -17.28 6.86 -10.11
N ASP A 36 -16.95 5.57 -10.24
CA ASP A 36 -16.51 4.78 -11.39
C ASP A 36 -15.73 5.47 -12.51
N GLY A 37 -14.40 5.34 -12.44
CA GLY A 37 -13.59 4.97 -13.60
C GLY A 37 -12.93 3.64 -13.27
N ASP A 38 -13.28 2.56 -13.99
CA ASP A 38 -12.86 1.17 -13.76
C ASP A 38 -11.53 0.99 -13.01
N LEU A 39 -11.53 0.12 -11.98
CA LEU A 39 -10.30 -0.30 -11.29
C LEU A 39 -9.28 -0.77 -12.32
N ALA A 40 -8.08 -0.18 -12.32
CA ALA A 40 -7.07 -0.50 -13.32
C ALA A 40 -6.58 -1.95 -13.20
N ASP A 41 -6.35 -2.56 -14.36
CA ASP A 41 -5.56 -3.77 -14.49
C ASP A 41 -4.06 -3.46 -14.45
N PHE A 42 -3.28 -4.45 -14.01
CA PHE A 42 -1.83 -4.40 -14.07
C PHE A 42 -1.31 -4.55 -15.50
N GLY A 43 -0.16 -3.94 -15.78
CA GLY A 43 0.53 -4.02 -17.07
C GLY A 43 0.03 -3.02 -18.11
N GLN A 44 -1.03 -2.26 -17.83
CA GLN A 44 -1.53 -1.21 -18.72
C GLN A 44 -0.89 0.15 -18.42
N PRO A 45 -0.69 1.00 -19.45
CA PRO A 45 -0.23 2.36 -19.25
C PRO A 45 -1.32 3.23 -18.61
N ILE A 46 -0.95 3.92 -17.54
CA ILE A 46 -1.77 4.89 -16.82
C ILE A 46 -1.21 6.28 -17.09
N GLN A 47 -2.10 7.20 -17.46
CA GLN A 47 -1.73 8.58 -17.74
C GLN A 47 -1.71 9.41 -16.46
N ILE A 48 -0.66 10.21 -16.30
CA ILE A 48 -0.48 11.12 -15.18
C ILE A 48 -0.63 12.54 -15.73
N LEU A 49 -1.55 13.29 -15.14
CA LEU A 49 -1.81 14.67 -15.49
C LEU A 49 -0.64 15.57 -15.07
N GLY A 50 -0.30 16.51 -15.95
CA GLY A 50 0.70 17.54 -15.69
C GLY A 50 0.15 18.71 -14.88
N LEU A 51 0.94 19.78 -14.79
CA LEU A 51 0.57 21.02 -14.09
C LEU A 51 0.20 20.80 -12.61
N MET A 52 0.75 19.77 -11.99
CA MET A 52 0.42 19.35 -10.63
C MET A 52 -1.08 19.06 -10.43
N GLN A 53 -1.76 18.62 -11.47
CA GLN A 53 -3.11 18.09 -11.34
C GLN A 53 -3.06 16.70 -10.69
N ARG A 54 -4.01 16.43 -9.80
CA ARG A 54 -4.13 15.14 -9.09
C ARG A 54 -4.50 14.05 -10.09
N THR A 55 -3.70 12.98 -10.11
CA THR A 55 -4.04 11.72 -10.77
C THR A 55 -4.30 10.69 -9.67
N ASP A 56 -5.55 10.25 -9.56
CA ASP A 56 -5.99 9.26 -8.59
C ASP A 56 -6.24 7.94 -9.33
N GLN A 57 -5.59 6.85 -8.91
CA GLN A 57 -5.68 5.56 -9.58
C GLN A 57 -5.73 4.41 -8.58
N ASP A 58 -6.89 3.75 -8.55
CA ASP A 58 -7.11 2.52 -7.81
C ASP A 58 -6.95 1.29 -8.72
N PHE A 59 -6.42 0.21 -8.16
CA PHE A 59 -6.22 -1.08 -8.83
C PHE A 59 -7.14 -2.14 -8.27
N LYS A 60 -7.40 -3.18 -9.07
CA LYS A 60 -8.31 -4.29 -8.71
C LYS A 60 -7.92 -5.07 -7.45
N ASP A 61 -6.68 -4.96 -6.99
CA ASP A 61 -6.20 -5.65 -5.79
C ASP A 61 -6.14 -4.75 -4.55
N GLY A 62 -6.58 -3.50 -4.66
CA GLY A 62 -6.58 -2.52 -3.58
C GLY A 62 -5.30 -1.67 -3.48
N LEU A 63 -4.33 -1.80 -4.39
CA LEU A 63 -3.30 -0.77 -4.55
C LEU A 63 -3.96 0.54 -4.97
N ALA A 64 -3.59 1.63 -4.31
CA ALA A 64 -4.01 2.98 -4.70
C ALA A 64 -2.80 3.91 -4.86
N LEU A 65 -2.85 4.74 -5.91
CA LEU A 65 -1.84 5.73 -6.23
C LEU A 65 -2.46 7.12 -6.29
N ASP A 66 -1.90 8.06 -5.54
CA ASP A 66 -2.24 9.47 -5.62
C ASP A 66 -1.00 10.26 -6.04
N LEU A 67 -1.05 10.82 -7.26
CA LEU A 67 0.12 11.31 -7.98
C LEU A 67 -0.06 12.77 -8.42
N PHE A 68 1.02 13.54 -8.28
CA PHE A 68 1.10 14.92 -8.77
C PHE A 68 2.40 15.10 -9.56
N SER A 69 2.29 15.56 -10.80
CA SER A 69 3.42 15.78 -11.70
C SER A 69 3.37 17.16 -12.34
N PRO A 70 4.49 17.90 -12.47
CA PRO A 70 4.53 19.15 -13.23
C PRO A 70 4.26 18.96 -14.73
N LYS A 71 4.48 17.77 -15.27
CA LYS A 71 4.36 17.43 -16.70
C LYS A 71 3.44 16.23 -16.91
N ASN A 72 2.84 16.13 -18.10
CA ASN A 72 2.12 14.92 -18.50
C ASN A 72 3.10 13.76 -18.62
N ARG A 73 2.80 12.63 -17.98
CA ARG A 73 3.64 11.43 -17.96
C ARG A 73 2.78 10.18 -18.08
N SER A 74 3.42 9.02 -18.20
CA SER A 74 2.74 7.75 -18.07
C SER A 74 3.53 6.79 -17.18
N LEU A 75 2.80 5.90 -16.52
CA LEU A 75 3.37 4.81 -15.76
C LEU A 75 2.74 3.47 -16.13
N VAL A 76 3.42 2.39 -15.81
CA VAL A 76 2.88 1.03 -15.82
C VAL A 76 3.16 0.40 -14.47
N VAL A 77 2.15 -0.24 -13.87
CA VAL A 77 2.32 -1.04 -12.65
C VAL A 77 2.27 -2.51 -12.99
N GLN A 78 3.24 -3.28 -12.52
CA GLN A 78 3.31 -4.74 -12.67
C GLN A 78 3.42 -5.41 -11.31
N LYS A 79 2.95 -6.66 -11.21
CA LYS A 79 3.23 -7.51 -10.04
C LYS A 79 4.50 -8.31 -10.29
N ASN A 80 5.43 -8.28 -9.36
CA ASN A 80 6.54 -9.22 -9.29
C ASN A 80 6.17 -10.34 -8.31
N SER A 81 5.86 -11.53 -8.87
CA SER A 81 5.50 -12.74 -8.12
C SER A 81 6.70 -13.44 -7.45
N GLN A 82 7.92 -12.96 -7.69
CA GLN A 82 9.14 -13.45 -7.04
C GLN A 82 9.83 -12.28 -6.33
N PRO A 83 9.22 -11.71 -5.28
CA PRO A 83 9.85 -10.67 -4.49
C PRO A 83 11.09 -11.23 -3.76
N LEU A 84 12.06 -10.36 -3.44
CA LEU A 84 13.09 -10.73 -2.47
C LEU A 84 12.42 -11.17 -1.16
N PRO A 85 12.90 -12.25 -0.52
CA PRO A 85 12.30 -12.69 0.74
C PRO A 85 12.50 -11.66 1.86
N GLY A 86 11.62 -11.71 2.87
CA GLY A 86 11.59 -10.74 3.98
C GLY A 86 12.84 -10.73 4.87
N ASN A 87 13.71 -11.74 4.79
CA ASN A 87 14.98 -11.76 5.52
C ASN A 87 16.10 -10.94 4.83
N PHE A 88 15.87 -10.42 3.62
CA PHE A 88 16.80 -9.53 2.92
C PHE A 88 16.46 -8.06 3.20
N VAL A 89 16.54 -7.62 4.46
CA VAL A 89 16.28 -6.22 4.85
C VAL A 89 17.60 -5.55 5.24
N SER A 90 17.78 -4.29 4.82
CA SER A 90 18.93 -3.46 5.18
C SER A 90 18.49 -2.13 5.81
N GLY A 91 19.41 -1.44 6.47
CA GLY A 91 19.15 -0.13 7.08
C GLY A 91 18.40 -0.15 8.41
N THR A 92 18.24 -1.33 9.01
CA THR A 92 17.70 -1.49 10.39
C THR A 92 18.67 -2.34 11.21
N THR A 93 18.73 -2.10 12.52
CA THR A 93 19.52 -2.91 13.47
C THR A 93 18.66 -3.96 14.21
N GLY A 94 17.46 -4.25 13.70
CA GLY A 94 16.42 -5.00 14.41
C GLY A 94 16.29 -6.48 14.02
N GLU A 95 15.33 -7.12 14.69
CA GLU A 95 14.85 -8.50 14.51
C GLU A 95 14.54 -8.85 13.04
N PRO A 96 14.54 -10.16 12.68
CA PRO A 96 14.26 -10.58 11.31
C PRO A 96 12.84 -10.18 10.87
N PHE A 97 12.69 -9.86 9.58
CA PHE A 97 11.38 -9.56 8.99
C PHE A 97 10.83 -10.78 8.24
N THR A 98 9.52 -10.88 8.17
CA THR A 98 8.80 -11.82 7.31
C THR A 98 7.95 -11.09 6.28
N ALA A 99 7.82 -11.66 5.08
CA ALA A 99 6.98 -11.11 4.03
C ALA A 99 5.52 -11.48 4.27
N LEU A 100 4.62 -10.50 4.15
CA LEU A 100 3.18 -10.68 4.31
C LEU A 100 2.45 -10.73 2.96
N SER A 101 2.95 -10.02 1.95
CA SER A 101 2.38 -10.04 0.60
C SER A 101 3.03 -11.14 -0.26
N PRO A 102 2.26 -11.84 -1.13
CA PRO A 102 2.80 -12.88 -2.01
C PRO A 102 3.52 -12.33 -3.26
N TYR A 103 3.48 -11.02 -3.48
CA TYR A 103 4.14 -10.32 -4.58
C TYR A 103 4.54 -8.92 -4.13
N SER A 104 5.36 -8.26 -4.95
CA SER A 104 5.68 -6.83 -4.84
C SER A 104 5.21 -6.07 -6.07
N TYR A 105 5.09 -4.75 -5.97
CA TYR A 105 4.71 -3.92 -7.11
C TYR A 105 5.94 -3.37 -7.83
N VAL A 106 5.88 -3.26 -9.14
CA VAL A 106 6.90 -2.59 -9.96
C VAL A 106 6.23 -1.46 -10.70
N VAL A 107 6.56 -0.23 -10.34
CA VAL A 107 6.08 0.97 -11.01
C VAL A 107 7.16 1.47 -11.95
N LYS A 108 6.84 1.51 -13.24
CA LYS A 108 7.73 1.94 -14.31
C LYS A 108 7.19 3.22 -14.92
N MET A 109 7.96 4.29 -14.84
CA MET A 109 7.63 5.55 -15.53
C MET A 109 8.19 5.50 -16.96
N ASN A 110 7.53 6.17 -17.91
CA ASN A 110 8.04 6.32 -19.26
C ASN A 110 9.36 7.11 -19.33
N GLU A 111 9.62 7.97 -18.33
CA GLU A 111 10.84 8.76 -18.21
C GLU A 111 11.30 8.89 -16.75
N THR A 112 12.45 9.55 -16.53
CA THR A 112 12.92 9.86 -15.17
C THR A 112 12.06 10.97 -14.56
N ALA A 113 11.51 10.74 -13.38
CA ALA A 113 10.64 11.70 -12.69
C ALA A 113 11.16 11.96 -11.26
N LYS A 114 12.07 12.91 -11.11
CA LYS A 114 12.60 13.35 -9.79
C LYS A 114 11.70 14.37 -9.10
N ASP A 115 10.76 14.91 -9.86
CA ASP A 115 9.82 15.99 -9.55
C ASP A 115 8.38 15.47 -9.38
N LEU A 116 8.18 14.14 -9.41
CA LEU A 116 6.90 13.49 -9.13
C LEU A 116 6.69 13.38 -7.61
N ILE A 117 5.51 13.79 -7.16
CA ILE A 117 5.04 13.53 -5.79
C ILE A 117 4.07 12.36 -5.87
N ALA A 118 4.26 11.36 -5.02
CA ALA A 118 3.43 10.17 -4.98
C ALA A 118 3.10 9.78 -3.53
N LYS A 119 1.82 9.57 -3.26
CA LYS A 119 1.33 8.79 -2.13
C LYS A 119 0.89 7.42 -2.67
N ILE A 120 1.30 6.38 -1.98
CA ILE A 120 1.08 4.99 -2.40
C ILE A 120 0.49 4.26 -1.20
N GLU A 121 -0.64 3.62 -1.41
CA GLU A 121 -1.31 2.82 -0.38
C GLU A 121 -1.26 1.36 -0.80
N LEU A 122 -0.60 0.54 0.00
CA LEU A 122 -0.49 -0.88 -0.27
C LEU A 122 -1.63 -1.62 0.44
N PRO A 123 -2.34 -2.51 -0.25
CA PRO A 123 -3.40 -3.29 0.36
C PRO A 123 -2.79 -4.33 1.30
N PHE A 124 -3.39 -4.49 2.46
CA PHE A 124 -3.14 -5.61 3.34
C PHE A 124 -4.41 -5.96 4.12
N ASP A 125 -4.59 -7.25 4.42
CA ASP A 125 -5.71 -7.72 5.21
C ASP A 125 -5.34 -7.68 6.70
N SER A 126 -5.72 -6.59 7.37
CA SER A 126 -5.45 -6.40 8.80
C SER A 126 -6.08 -7.48 9.69
N GLU A 127 -7.21 -8.07 9.28
CA GLU A 127 -7.87 -9.13 10.04
C GLU A 127 -7.13 -10.46 9.88
N GLN A 128 -6.68 -10.77 8.67
CA GLN A 128 -5.86 -11.95 8.40
C GLN A 128 -4.53 -11.87 9.16
N LEU A 129 -3.91 -10.70 9.22
CA LEU A 129 -2.69 -10.47 9.99
C LEU A 129 -2.92 -10.70 11.49
N LYS A 130 -3.97 -10.10 12.06
CA LYS A 130 -4.32 -10.32 13.47
C LYS A 130 -4.56 -11.81 13.76
N LYS A 131 -5.21 -12.55 12.86
CA LYS A 131 -5.40 -14.02 12.98
C LYS A 131 -4.07 -14.80 12.96
N GLN A 132 -3.03 -14.25 12.36
CA GLN A 132 -1.67 -14.80 12.33
C GLN A 132 -0.82 -14.33 13.52
N GLY A 133 -1.40 -13.62 14.50
CA GLY A 133 -0.67 -13.06 15.64
C GLY A 133 0.19 -11.83 15.28
N VAL A 134 0.00 -11.28 14.08
CA VAL A 134 0.72 -10.10 13.60
C VAL A 134 -0.04 -8.85 14.01
N ASP A 135 0.61 -7.98 14.78
CA ASP A 135 0.09 -6.64 15.05
C ASP A 135 0.21 -5.78 13.78
N PRO A 136 -0.90 -5.26 13.21
CA PRO A 136 -0.87 -4.37 12.06
C PRO A 136 0.01 -3.12 12.28
N ALA A 137 0.14 -2.64 13.53
CA ALA A 137 1.01 -1.51 13.85
C ALA A 137 2.51 -1.84 13.71
N SER A 138 2.84 -3.13 13.65
CA SER A 138 4.18 -3.67 13.41
C SER A 138 4.40 -4.13 11.96
N THR A 139 3.57 -3.62 11.03
CA THR A 139 3.74 -3.81 9.59
C THR A 139 4.49 -2.63 8.99
N TYR A 140 5.30 -2.93 7.97
CA TYR A 140 6.16 -1.97 7.33
C TYR A 140 6.08 -2.12 5.82
N VAL A 141 6.28 -1.00 5.12
CA VAL A 141 6.47 -0.99 3.68
C VAL A 141 7.96 -1.13 3.39
N GLY A 142 8.34 -2.20 2.70
CA GLY A 142 9.67 -2.38 2.14
C GLY A 142 9.78 -1.75 0.75
N LYS A 143 10.79 -0.92 0.52
CA LYS A 143 11.18 -0.45 -0.82
C LYS A 143 12.47 -1.15 -1.25
N LEU A 144 12.55 -1.61 -2.49
CA LEU A 144 13.77 -2.25 -2.95
C LEU A 144 14.93 -1.23 -2.99
N ALA A 145 16.08 -1.62 -2.43
CA ALA A 145 17.31 -0.85 -2.52
C ALA A 145 17.73 -0.65 -3.97
N GLN A 146 18.48 0.42 -4.24
CA GLN A 146 18.91 0.76 -5.60
C GLN A 146 19.76 -0.34 -6.25
N ASP A 147 20.49 -1.12 -5.45
CA ASP A 147 21.30 -2.25 -5.92
C ASP A 147 20.47 -3.53 -6.16
N GLY A 148 19.19 -3.52 -5.79
CA GLY A 148 18.27 -4.66 -5.93
C GLY A 148 18.54 -5.82 -4.98
N LYS A 149 19.35 -5.65 -3.93
CA LYS A 149 19.80 -6.78 -3.08
C LYS A 149 19.13 -6.85 -1.72
N SER A 150 18.39 -5.82 -1.35
CA SER A 150 17.70 -5.75 -0.05
C SER A 150 16.48 -4.86 -0.10
N TRP A 151 15.57 -5.08 0.83
CA TRP A 151 14.50 -4.16 1.18
C TRP A 151 15.02 -3.12 2.15
N VAL A 152 14.74 -1.86 1.86
CA VAL A 152 14.91 -0.75 2.79
C VAL A 152 13.55 -0.49 3.43
N VAL A 153 13.50 -0.58 4.76
CA VAL A 153 12.32 -0.28 5.55
C VAL A 153 12.51 1.07 6.23
N SER A 154 11.50 1.93 6.18
CA SER A 154 11.49 3.20 6.92
C SER A 154 10.39 3.19 7.98
N GLY A 155 10.78 3.37 9.25
CA GLY A 155 9.84 3.49 10.36
C GLY A 155 8.98 4.77 10.33
N LEU A 156 9.28 5.71 9.44
CA LEU A 156 8.50 6.94 9.21
C LEU A 156 7.39 6.75 8.17
N GLN A 157 7.45 5.69 7.35
CA GLN A 157 6.37 5.29 6.42
C GLN A 157 5.46 4.24 7.08
N ARG A 158 5.00 4.52 8.31
CA ARG A 158 3.95 3.71 8.93
C ARG A 158 2.64 3.98 8.19
N ASN A 159 1.97 2.91 7.76
CA ASN A 159 0.61 2.99 7.25
C ASN A 159 -0.31 3.46 8.40
N VAL A 160 -0.58 4.75 8.49
CA VAL A 160 -1.62 5.29 9.36
C VAL A 160 -2.73 5.83 8.47
N HIS A 161 -3.62 4.92 8.06
CA HIS A 161 -5.02 5.26 7.86
C HIS A 161 -5.83 4.16 8.55
N MET A 162 -6.12 4.39 9.84
CA MET A 162 -7.35 3.84 10.38
C MET A 162 -8.45 4.69 9.75
N THR A 163 -9.24 4.12 8.84
CA THR A 163 -10.47 4.76 8.40
C THR A 163 -11.42 4.71 9.60
N GLU A 164 -11.37 5.76 10.42
CA GLU A 164 -12.32 5.99 11.50
C GLU A 164 -13.68 6.27 10.83
N LYS A 165 -14.59 5.28 10.88
CA LYS A 165 -15.99 5.51 10.49
C LYS A 165 -16.55 6.49 11.52
N GLN A 166 -16.76 7.74 11.11
CA GLN A 166 -17.56 8.68 11.87
C GLN A 166 -19.01 8.18 11.84
N ASP A 167 -19.43 7.48 12.89
CA ASP A 167 -20.83 7.10 13.10
C ASP A 167 -21.65 8.37 13.33
N TRP A 168 -22.18 8.94 12.24
CA TRP A 168 -23.25 9.92 12.32
C TRP A 168 -24.57 9.16 12.40
N ASN A 169 -24.97 8.74 13.59
CA ASN A 169 -26.38 8.55 13.88
C ASN A 169 -26.68 8.58 15.38
N HIS A 170 -27.13 9.71 15.89
CA HIS A 170 -28.19 9.76 16.91
C HIS A 170 -28.59 11.22 17.12
N ARG A 171 -29.68 11.63 16.47
CA ARG A 171 -30.59 12.69 16.96
C ARG A 171 -31.82 12.70 16.08
N ASN A 172 -32.87 12.04 16.53
CA ASN A 172 -34.24 12.46 16.24
C ASN A 172 -35.15 12.02 17.38
N ASP A 173 -34.96 12.71 18.50
CA ASP A 173 -35.73 12.57 19.73
C ASP A 173 -36.17 13.99 20.16
N PHE A 174 -36.76 14.76 19.24
CA PHE A 174 -37.44 16.01 19.59
C PHE A 174 -38.88 15.71 20.01
N ASN A 175 -39.05 15.35 21.28
CA ASN A 175 -40.30 15.57 22.02
C ASN A 175 -40.13 16.87 22.82
N GLY A 176 -40.95 17.88 22.52
CA GLY A 176 -41.03 19.10 23.32
C GLY A 176 -41.96 20.14 22.72
N TRP A 177 -43.14 20.25 23.35
CA TRP A 177 -44.26 21.21 23.20
C TRP A 177 -45.36 20.84 22.21
#